data_AF-A0A932NA31-F1
#
_entry.id   AF-A0A932NA31-F1
#
_cell.length_a   1.000
_cell.length_b   1.000
_cell.length_c   1.000
_cell.angle_alpha   90.00
_cell.angle_beta   90.00
_cell.angle_gamma   90.00
#
_symmetry.space_group_name_H-M   'P 1'
#
loop_
_entity.id
_entity.type
_entity.pdbx_description
1 polymer ?
#
loop_
_entity_poly.entity_id
_entity_poly.type
_entity_poly.pdbx_seq_one_letter_code
_entity_poly.pdbx_strand_id
1 'polypeptide(L)'
;MSTLATDKVAALQKRSAAILANRLVLGFSRHWLLAITILLGLYVGLPWLAPVFMRLGWTGAGEIIYAIYSTQCHQLPQRSYFLFGPRTMYALQEIQAAWQNTNNPLILRQFAGNEALGWKVAWSDRMVSMYTSIFLGGLLY
;
A
#
# COMPACT_ATOMS: atom_id res chain seq x y z
N MET A 1 26.42 36.58 -39.67
CA MET A 1 26.70 35.13 -39.84
C MET A 1 26.61 34.31 -38.54
N SER A 2 26.79 34.93 -37.35
CA SER A 2 26.75 34.24 -36.03
C SER A 2 25.34 33.79 -35.58
N THR A 3 24.30 34.61 -35.79
CA THR A 3 22.93 34.36 -35.30
C THR A 3 22.22 33.16 -35.93
N LEU A 4 22.42 32.92 -37.23
CA LEU A 4 21.81 31.81 -37.97
C LEU A 4 22.28 30.41 -37.50
N ALA A 5 23.51 30.32 -36.96
CA ALA A 5 24.03 29.07 -36.43
C ALA A 5 23.39 28.74 -35.07
N THR A 6 23.22 29.75 -34.23
CA THR A 6 22.57 29.64 -32.90
C THR A 6 21.10 29.22 -33.03
N ASP A 7 20.37 29.77 -33.99
CA ASP A 7 18.96 29.44 -34.24
C ASP A 7 18.77 27.97 -34.70
N LYS A 8 19.70 27.45 -35.51
CA LYS A 8 19.68 26.05 -35.94
C LYS A 8 19.95 25.08 -34.79
N VAL A 9 20.90 25.40 -33.91
CA VAL A 9 21.22 24.58 -32.73
C VAL A 9 20.02 24.53 -31.77
N ALA A 10 19.39 25.68 -31.51
CA ALA A 10 18.19 25.75 -30.67
C ALA A 10 17.01 24.95 -31.27
N ALA A 11 16.81 25.00 -32.59
CA ALA A 11 15.77 24.22 -33.27
C ALA A 11 16.03 22.71 -33.22
N LEU A 12 17.29 22.26 -33.35
CA LEU A 12 17.67 20.85 -33.23
C LEU A 12 17.49 20.33 -31.80
N GLN A 13 17.84 21.13 -30.79
CA GLN A 13 17.61 20.83 -29.38
C GLN A 13 16.11 20.73 -29.04
N LYS A 14 15.27 21.62 -29.57
CA LYS A 14 13.81 21.52 -29.42
C LYS A 14 13.25 20.25 -30.07
N ARG A 15 13.74 19.88 -31.26
CA ARG A 15 13.33 18.64 -31.95
C ARG A 15 13.78 17.39 -31.20
N SER A 16 14.99 17.35 -30.66
CA SER A 16 15.48 16.20 -29.87
C SER A 16 14.72 16.05 -28.56
N ALA A 17 14.40 17.16 -27.86
CA ALA A 17 13.55 17.16 -26.68
C ALA A 17 12.13 16.65 -26.99
N ALA A 18 11.52 17.08 -28.10
CA ALA A 18 10.20 16.60 -28.53
C ALA A 18 10.21 15.10 -28.88
N ILE A 19 11.26 14.60 -29.53
CA ILE A 19 11.42 13.16 -29.83
C ILE A 19 11.57 12.35 -28.55
N LEU A 20 12.36 12.82 -27.59
CA LEU A 20 12.51 12.18 -26.29
C LEU A 20 11.17 12.12 -25.55
N ALA A 21 10.44 13.25 -25.49
CA ALA A 21 9.11 13.31 -24.89
C ALA A 21 8.13 12.31 -25.54
N ASN A 22 8.08 12.26 -26.87
CA ASN A 22 7.24 11.28 -27.58
C ASN A 22 7.63 9.83 -27.28
N ARG A 23 8.93 9.52 -27.17
CA ARG A 23 9.40 8.17 -26.80
C ARG A 23 9.02 7.81 -25.36
N LEU A 24 9.10 8.77 -24.43
CA LEU A 24 8.68 8.56 -23.03
C LEU A 24 7.16 8.35 -22.94
N VAL A 25 6.37 9.17 -23.63
CA VAL A 25 4.91 9.01 -23.68
C VAL A 25 4.53 7.68 -24.30
N LEU A 26 5.19 7.28 -25.39
CA LEU A 26 4.94 5.99 -26.04
C LEU A 26 5.37 4.81 -25.15
N GLY A 27 6.50 4.91 -24.46
CA GLY A 27 6.97 3.90 -23.51
C GLY A 27 6.00 3.74 -22.35
N PHE A 28 5.55 4.85 -21.75
CA PHE A 28 4.50 4.83 -20.73
C PHE A 28 3.19 4.27 -21.28
N SER A 29 2.73 4.72 -22.45
CA SER A 29 1.49 4.23 -23.07
C SER A 29 1.54 2.74 -23.42
N ARG A 30 2.73 2.15 -23.58
CA ARG A 30 2.89 0.70 -23.79
C ARG A 30 2.93 -0.10 -22.50
N HIS A 31 3.35 0.51 -21.39
CA HIS A 31 3.58 -0.18 -20.12
C HIS A 31 2.77 0.39 -18.95
N TRP A 32 1.80 1.27 -19.20
CA TRP A 32 1.02 1.94 -18.15
C TRP A 32 0.29 0.92 -17.27
N LEU A 33 -0.22 -0.16 -17.87
CA LEU A 33 -0.87 -1.23 -17.14
C LEU A 33 0.10 -1.95 -16.19
N LEU A 34 1.31 -2.27 -16.66
CA LEU A 34 2.35 -2.87 -15.84
C LEU A 34 2.73 -1.92 -14.68
N ALA A 35 2.90 -0.63 -14.97
CA ALA A 35 3.22 0.36 -13.96
C ALA A 35 2.11 0.47 -12.90
N ILE A 36 0.84 0.56 -13.31
CA ILE A 36 -0.31 0.58 -12.39
C ILE A 36 -0.39 -0.72 -11.58
N THR A 37 -0.18 -1.87 -12.22
CA THR A 37 -0.25 -3.17 -11.54
C THR A 37 0.86 -3.31 -10.50
N ILE A 38 2.09 -2.86 -10.79
CA ILE A 38 3.17 -2.80 -9.80
C ILE A 38 2.81 -1.88 -8.63
N LEU A 39 2.30 -0.67 -8.91
CA LEU A 39 1.89 0.27 -7.86
C LEU A 39 0.76 -0.29 -6.98
N LEU A 40 -0.24 -0.95 -7.59
CA LEU A 40 -1.31 -1.64 -6.87
C LEU A 40 -0.76 -2.82 -6.07
N GLY A 41 0.17 -3.59 -6.61
CA GLY A 41 0.82 -4.70 -5.91
C GLY A 41 1.57 -4.23 -4.66
N LEU A 42 2.28 -3.11 -4.75
CA LEU A 42 2.90 -2.48 -3.58
C LEU A 42 1.85 -2.00 -2.57
N TYR A 43 0.80 -1.34 -3.03
CA TYR A 43 -0.29 -0.85 -2.17
C TYR A 43 -1.05 -1.99 -1.47
N VAL A 44 -1.26 -3.12 -2.16
CA VAL A 44 -1.91 -4.32 -1.60
C VAL A 44 -0.97 -5.11 -0.71
N GLY A 45 0.32 -5.19 -1.03
CA GLY A 45 1.30 -6.01 -0.31
C GLY A 45 1.78 -5.38 1.01
N LEU A 46 2.01 -4.06 1.03
CA LEU A 46 2.56 -3.37 2.21
C LEU A 46 1.77 -3.61 3.52
N PRO A 47 0.42 -3.59 3.54
CA PRO A 47 -0.36 -3.87 4.75
C PRO A 47 -0.10 -5.24 5.37
N TRP A 48 0.30 -6.23 4.57
CA TRP A 48 0.64 -7.58 5.04
C TRP A 48 2.05 -7.66 5.63
N LEU A 49 2.94 -6.71 5.31
CA LEU A 49 4.27 -6.65 5.93
C LEU A 49 4.22 -6.08 7.35
N ALA A 50 3.22 -5.28 7.71
CA ALA A 50 3.04 -4.80 9.08
C ALA A 50 3.08 -5.93 10.12
N PRO A 51 2.22 -6.97 10.06
CA PRO A 51 2.27 -8.05 11.04
C PRO A 51 3.56 -8.88 10.97
N VAL A 52 4.22 -8.97 9.80
CA VAL A 52 5.53 -9.64 9.67
C VAL A 52 6.60 -8.87 10.44
N PHE A 53 6.67 -7.55 10.29
CA PHE A 53 7.62 -6.72 11.02
C PHE A 53 7.36 -6.73 12.52
N MET A 54 6.09 -6.70 12.94
CA MET A 54 5.76 -6.84 14.36
C MET A 54 6.22 -8.19 14.92
N ARG A 55 6.03 -9.28 14.17
CA ARG A 55 6.48 -10.62 14.58
C ARG A 55 8.01 -10.75 14.67
N LEU A 56 8.74 -10.05 13.80
CA LEU A 56 10.21 -10.02 13.80
C LEU A 56 10.79 -9.07 14.86
N GLY A 57 9.95 -8.35 15.62
CA GLY A 57 10.38 -7.33 16.57
C GLY A 57 10.80 -6.01 15.94
N TRP A 58 10.61 -5.84 14.62
CA TRP A 58 10.84 -4.57 13.91
C TRP A 58 9.64 -3.63 14.09
N THR A 59 9.32 -3.33 15.35
CA THR A 59 8.09 -2.63 15.73
C THR A 59 7.94 -1.28 15.03
N GLY A 60 9.00 -0.47 15.00
CA GLY A 60 8.97 0.83 14.33
C GLY A 60 8.60 0.76 12.84
N ALA A 61 9.07 -0.26 12.11
CA ALA A 61 8.70 -0.46 10.71
C ALA A 61 7.22 -0.87 10.56
N GLY A 62 6.74 -1.77 11.43
CA GLY A 62 5.33 -2.18 11.46
C GLY A 62 4.40 -1.02 11.80
N GLU A 63 4.76 -0.23 12.82
CA GLU A 63 4.02 0.96 13.26
C GLU A 63 3.93 2.03 12.18
N ILE A 64 5.00 2.27 11.41
CA ILE A 64 4.98 3.18 10.26
C ILE A 64 3.94 2.72 9.23
N ILE A 65 3.88 1.42 8.92
CA ILE A 65 2.89 0.89 7.98
C ILE A 65 1.48 1.08 8.55
N TYR A 66 1.23 0.71 9.81
CA TYR A 66 -0.07 0.95 10.45
C TYR A 66 -0.45 2.42 10.40
N ALA A 67 0.46 3.33 10.74
CA ALA A 67 0.24 4.76 10.76
C ALA A 67 -0.13 5.30 9.38
N ILE A 68 0.65 4.95 8.34
CA ILE A 68 0.34 5.34 6.96
C ILE A 68 -1.07 4.88 6.61
N TYR A 69 -1.33 3.57 6.69
CA TYR A 69 -2.61 2.98 6.28
C TYR A 69 -3.80 3.35 7.16
N SER A 70 -3.57 3.93 8.34
CA SER A 70 -4.63 4.37 9.25
C SER A 70 -5.40 5.57 8.69
N THR A 71 -4.77 6.32 7.77
CA THR A 71 -5.40 7.46 7.10
C THR A 71 -6.36 7.02 5.98
N GLN A 72 -6.22 5.79 5.46
CA GLN A 72 -7.03 5.21 4.39
C GLN A 72 -8.05 4.21 4.92
N CYS A 73 -7.72 3.51 6.00
CA CYS A 73 -8.57 2.49 6.62
C CYS A 73 -8.70 2.74 8.11
N HIS A 74 -9.90 2.53 8.66
CA HIS A 74 -10.12 2.61 10.10
C HIS A 74 -9.35 1.52 10.89
N GLN A 75 -8.94 0.42 10.24
CA GLN A 75 -8.17 -0.70 10.83
C GLN A 75 -8.74 -1.22 12.15
N LEU A 76 -10.04 -1.49 12.20
CA LEU A 76 -10.64 -2.03 13.42
C LEU A 76 -10.24 -3.50 13.57
N PRO A 77 -9.72 -3.92 14.74
CA PRO A 77 -9.13 -5.24 14.91
C PRO A 77 -10.13 -6.37 14.64
N GLN A 78 -11.38 -6.26 15.11
CA GLN A 78 -12.43 -7.26 14.84
C GLN A 78 -12.88 -7.35 13.37
N ARG A 79 -12.33 -6.50 12.49
CA ARG A 79 -12.55 -6.47 11.04
C ARG A 79 -11.26 -6.69 10.25
N SER A 80 -10.15 -6.99 10.91
CA SER A 80 -8.85 -7.20 10.26
C SER A 80 -8.44 -8.66 10.35
N TYR A 81 -7.69 -9.13 9.36
CA TYR A 81 -7.04 -10.44 9.45
C TYR A 81 -5.87 -10.38 10.43
N PHE A 82 -5.61 -11.47 11.14
CA PHE A 82 -4.46 -11.65 12.04
C PHE A 82 -3.52 -12.72 11.50
N LEU A 83 -2.22 -12.47 11.64
CA LEU A 83 -1.16 -13.42 11.32
C LEU A 83 -0.39 -13.75 12.60
N PHE A 84 0.21 -14.94 12.62
CA PHE A 84 1.02 -15.45 13.74
C PHE A 84 0.25 -15.65 15.05
N GLY A 85 -1.08 -15.75 14.97
CA GLY A 85 -1.95 -16.16 16.07
C GLY A 85 -2.74 -17.42 15.72
N PRO A 86 -3.50 -17.97 16.69
CA PRO A 86 -4.27 -19.20 16.50
C PRO A 86 -5.46 -19.06 15.53
N ARG A 87 -5.98 -17.84 15.32
CA ARG A 87 -7.08 -17.57 14.39
C ARG A 87 -6.77 -16.39 13.49
N THR A 88 -7.41 -16.40 12.32
CA THR A 88 -7.28 -15.35 11.31
C THR A 88 -8.15 -14.14 11.58
N MET A 89 -9.21 -14.26 12.38
CA MET A 89 -10.05 -13.13 12.84
C MET A 89 -10.59 -13.44 14.23
N TYR A 90 -10.89 -12.39 15.00
CA TYR A 90 -11.39 -12.49 16.37
C TYR A 90 -12.65 -11.65 16.55
N ALA A 91 -13.56 -12.13 17.39
CA ALA A 91 -14.72 -11.34 17.79
C ALA A 91 -14.29 -10.17 18.68
N LEU A 92 -15.10 -9.12 18.75
CA LEU A 92 -14.79 -7.93 19.53
C LEU A 92 -14.55 -8.26 21.02
N GLN A 93 -15.34 -9.17 21.58
CA GLN A 93 -15.22 -9.59 22.98
C GLN A 93 -13.85 -10.21 23.29
N GLU A 94 -13.25 -10.90 22.32
CA GLU A 94 -11.95 -11.56 22.47
C GLU A 94 -10.81 -10.54 22.41
N ILE A 95 -10.93 -9.55 21.52
CA ILE A 95 -10.02 -8.39 21.49
C ILE A 95 -10.11 -7.61 22.80
N GLN A 96 -11.33 -7.40 23.31
CA GLN A 96 -11.57 -6.68 24.56
C GLN A 96 -10.94 -7.41 25.76
N ALA A 97 -11.05 -8.73 25.80
CA ALA A 97 -10.45 -9.56 26.85
C ALA A 97 -8.91 -9.59 26.77
N ALA A 98 -8.33 -9.56 25.57
CA ALA A 98 -6.89 -9.67 25.37
C ALA A 98 -6.12 -8.33 25.47
N TRP A 99 -6.82 -7.19 25.49
CA TRP A 99 -6.19 -5.87 25.49
C TRP A 99 -6.93 -4.83 26.35
N GLN A 100 -8.10 -4.37 25.90
CA GLN A 100 -8.86 -3.35 26.61
C GLN A 100 -10.36 -3.46 26.32
N ASN A 101 -11.16 -3.50 27.37
CA ASN A 101 -12.63 -3.50 27.26
C ASN A 101 -13.16 -2.12 26.86
N THR A 102 -13.26 -1.86 25.56
CA THR A 102 -13.77 -0.60 25.00
C THR A 102 -14.60 -0.85 23.75
N ASN A 103 -15.61 -0.01 23.53
CA ASN A 103 -16.40 0.04 22.30
C ASN A 103 -16.08 1.27 21.45
N ASN A 104 -15.16 2.14 21.91
CA ASN A 104 -14.79 3.35 21.17
C ASN A 104 -13.87 2.98 19.98
N PRO A 105 -14.31 3.21 18.72
CA PRO A 105 -13.52 2.86 17.53
C PRO A 105 -12.15 3.54 17.47
N LEU A 106 -12.01 4.76 18.03
CA LEU A 106 -10.76 5.51 18.04
C LEU A 106 -9.71 4.90 18.98
N ILE A 107 -10.17 4.21 20.02
CA ILE A 107 -9.30 3.45 20.92
C ILE A 107 -9.06 2.06 20.32
N LEU A 108 -10.12 1.36 19.89
CA LEU A 108 -10.03 0.00 19.32
C LEU A 108 -9.01 -0.11 18.17
N ARG A 109 -8.96 0.89 17.29
CA ARG A 109 -8.04 0.87 16.15
C ARG A 109 -6.56 0.88 16.53
N GLN A 110 -6.21 1.31 17.74
CA GLN A 110 -4.83 1.35 18.24
C GLN A 110 -4.31 -0.07 18.55
N PHE A 111 -5.19 -1.06 18.72
CA PHE A 111 -4.77 -2.44 18.88
C PHE A 111 -4.19 -2.98 17.57
N ALA A 112 -2.87 -3.11 17.50
CA ALA A 112 -2.17 -3.75 16.39
C ALA A 112 -2.11 -5.29 16.53
N GLY A 113 -2.16 -5.80 17.76
CA GLY A 113 -2.00 -7.22 18.07
C GLY A 113 -1.16 -7.45 19.31
N ASN A 114 -0.88 -8.72 19.60
CA ASN A 114 0.03 -9.18 20.65
C ASN A 114 0.47 -10.63 20.38
N GLU A 115 1.35 -11.19 21.22
CA GLU A 115 1.84 -12.57 21.06
C GLU A 115 0.73 -13.64 21.17
N ALA A 116 -0.37 -13.36 21.87
CA ALA A 116 -1.46 -14.33 22.07
C ALA A 116 -2.39 -14.43 20.85
N LEU A 117 -2.76 -13.28 20.27
CA LEU A 117 -3.70 -13.20 19.14
C LEU A 117 -2.99 -13.07 17.79
N GLY A 118 -1.69 -12.80 17.79
CA GLY A 118 -0.93 -12.41 16.61
C GLY A 118 -1.07 -10.91 16.29
N TRP A 119 -0.64 -10.54 15.11
CA TRP A 119 -0.61 -9.16 14.62
C TRP A 119 -1.56 -8.98 13.44
N LYS A 120 -2.31 -7.88 13.42
CA LYS A 120 -3.31 -7.65 12.37
C LYS A 120 -2.67 -7.17 11.07
N VAL A 121 -3.28 -7.46 9.93
CA VAL A 121 -2.97 -6.77 8.67
C VAL A 121 -3.36 -5.30 8.85
N ALA A 122 -2.58 -4.35 8.30
CA ALA A 122 -2.87 -2.92 8.38
C ALA A 122 -4.10 -2.46 7.54
N TRP A 123 -5.08 -3.33 7.37
CA TRP A 123 -6.33 -3.16 6.62
C TRP A 123 -7.48 -3.94 7.25
N SER A 124 -8.70 -3.55 6.90
CA SER A 124 -9.88 -4.38 7.10
C SER A 124 -10.03 -5.43 6.00
N ASP A 125 -10.81 -6.46 6.29
CA ASP A 125 -11.29 -7.48 5.36
C ASP A 125 -11.88 -6.85 4.08
N ARG A 126 -12.66 -5.76 4.23
CA ARG A 126 -13.21 -5.01 3.09
C ARG A 126 -12.14 -4.38 2.21
N MET A 127 -11.10 -3.77 2.79
CA MET A 127 -10.02 -3.15 2.02
C MET A 127 -9.19 -4.20 1.28
N VAL A 128 -8.86 -5.31 1.97
CA VAL A 128 -8.20 -6.46 1.36
C VAL A 128 -9.00 -6.96 0.16
N SER A 129 -10.30 -7.21 0.34
CA SER A 129 -11.17 -7.75 -0.72
C SER A 129 -11.25 -6.80 -1.92
N MET A 130 -11.45 -5.50 -1.67
CA MET A 130 -11.62 -4.51 -2.74
C MET A 130 -10.34 -4.33 -3.56
N TYR A 131 -9.20 -4.05 -2.91
CA TYR A 131 -7.97 -3.72 -3.64
C TYR A 131 -7.25 -4.95 -4.20
N THR A 132 -7.31 -6.09 -3.50
CA THR A 132 -6.73 -7.33 -4.03
C THR A 132 -7.48 -7.77 -5.28
N SER A 133 -8.82 -7.63 -5.33
CA SER A 133 -9.59 -7.98 -6.53
C SER A 133 -9.20 -7.13 -7.74
N ILE A 134 -9.00 -5.82 -7.55
CA ILE A 134 -8.54 -4.91 -8.61
C ILE A 134 -7.13 -5.29 -9.08
N PHE A 135 -6.23 -5.57 -8.14
CA PHE A 135 -4.85 -5.99 -8.45
C PHE A 135 -4.84 -7.31 -9.24
N LEU A 136 -5.60 -8.31 -8.81
CA LEU A 136 -5.72 -9.58 -9.53
C LEU A 136 -6.34 -9.40 -10.92
N GLY A 137 -7.35 -8.54 -11.06
CA GLY A 137 -7.90 -8.18 -12.37
C GLY A 137 -6.85 -7.58 -13.30
N GLY A 138 -5.97 -6.72 -12.77
CA GLY A 138 -4.84 -6.16 -13.52
C GLY A 138 -3.77 -7.19 -13.90
N LEU A 139 -3.55 -8.22 -13.10
CA LEU A 139 -2.61 -9.32 -13.43
C LEU A 139 -3.14 -10.26 -14.51
N LEU A 140 -4.47 -10.38 -14.65
CA LEU A 140 -5.11 -11.30 -15.59
C LEU A 140 -5.29 -10.70 -17.01
N TYR A 141 -5.21 -9.38 -17.15
CA TYR A 141 -5.37 -8.67 -18.42
C TYR A 141 -4.03 -8.54 -19.16
#